data_AF-A0A1F7MPU4-F1
#
_entry.id   AF-A0A1F7MPU4-F1
#
_cell.length_a   1.000
_cell.length_b   1.000
_cell.length_c   1.000
_cell.angle_alpha   90.00
_cell.angle_beta   90.00
_cell.angle_gamma   90.00
#
_symmetry.space_group_name_H-M   'P 1'
#
loop_
_entity.id
_entity.type
_entity.pdbx_description
1 polymer ?
#
loop_
_entity_poly.entity_id
_entity_poly.type
_entity_poly.pdbx_seq_one_letter_code
_entity_poly.pdbx_strand_id
1 'polypeptide(L)'
;MSLGPVYQAKRAEVAGRFAALIRGYLDEAAADGSIPPLDTAVATLAWLGAVNEIVIQWLHGGVTDLRATIPGLTRLLLRSIGARAGTDAAAS
;
A
#
# COMPACT_ATOMS: atom_id res chain seq x y z
N MET A 1 -28.04 -13.55 -15.04
CA MET A 1 -27.11 -12.70 -15.82
C MET A 1 -25.97 -12.29 -14.91
N SER A 2 -24.74 -12.65 -15.25
CA SER A 2 -23.59 -12.48 -14.35
C SER A 2 -23.17 -11.02 -14.27
N LEU A 3 -23.29 -10.44 -13.09
CA LEU A 3 -22.64 -9.16 -12.72
C LEU A 3 -21.11 -9.31 -12.59
N GLY A 4 -20.58 -10.54 -12.72
CA GLY A 4 -19.20 -10.92 -12.43
C GLY A 4 -18.15 -10.24 -13.33
N PRO A 5 -18.21 -10.30 -14.66
CA PRO A 5 -17.13 -9.81 -15.51
C PRO A 5 -16.94 -8.28 -15.47
N VAL A 6 -18.05 -7.54 -15.49
CA VAL A 6 -18.02 -6.06 -15.47
C VAL A 6 -17.57 -5.53 -14.12
N TYR A 7 -18.04 -6.14 -13.02
CA TYR A 7 -17.61 -5.79 -11.67
C TYR A 7 -16.12 -6.10 -11.45
N GLN A 8 -15.65 -7.27 -11.89
CA GLN A 8 -14.23 -7.65 -11.79
C GLN A 8 -13.34 -6.73 -12.64
N ALA A 9 -13.76 -6.36 -13.85
CA ALA A 9 -13.03 -5.42 -14.70
C ALA A 9 -12.89 -4.05 -14.04
N LYS A 10 -13.97 -3.53 -13.44
CA LYS A 10 -13.95 -2.23 -12.77
C LYS A 10 -13.10 -2.25 -11.49
N ARG A 11 -13.09 -3.35 -10.75
CA ARG A 11 -12.17 -3.56 -9.61
C ARG A 11 -10.71 -3.56 -10.07
N ALA A 12 -10.41 -4.26 -11.17
CA ALA A 12 -9.07 -4.30 -11.74
C ALA A 12 -8.61 -2.93 -12.25
N GLU A 13 -9.50 -2.16 -12.87
CA GLU A 13 -9.22 -0.79 -13.32
C GLU A 13 -8.88 0.15 -12.15
N VAL A 14 -9.68 0.11 -11.07
CA VAL A 14 -9.44 0.92 -9.87
C VAL A 14 -8.14 0.51 -9.19
N ALA A 15 -7.90 -0.81 -9.01
CA ALA A 15 -6.64 -1.32 -8.48
C ALA A 15 -5.44 -0.90 -9.34
N GLY A 16 -5.58 -0.91 -10.67
CA GLY A 16 -4.54 -0.47 -11.60
C GLY A 16 -4.20 1.02 -11.46
N ARG A 17 -5.19 1.90 -11.25
CA ARG A 17 -4.94 3.32 -10.98
C ARG A 17 -4.20 3.54 -9.67
N PHE A 18 -4.61 2.85 -8.60
CA PHE A 18 -3.90 2.90 -7.32
C PHE A 18 -2.48 2.35 -7.43
N ALA A 19 -2.29 1.27 -8.20
CA ALA A 19 -0.97 0.70 -8.44
C ALA A 19 -0.05 1.71 -9.12
N ALA A 20 -0.54 2.36 -10.18
CA ALA A 20 0.23 3.37 -10.89
C ALA A 20 0.66 4.54 -9.99
N LEU A 21 -0.25 5.03 -9.13
CA LEU A 21 0.06 6.11 -8.18
C LEU A 21 1.11 5.69 -7.14
N ILE A 22 0.90 4.56 -6.46
CA ILE A 22 1.84 4.06 -5.45
C ILE A 22 3.21 3.82 -6.07
N ARG A 23 3.25 3.16 -7.23
CA ARG A 23 4.49 2.88 -7.94
C ARG A 23 5.23 4.16 -8.31
N GLY A 24 4.53 5.18 -8.82
CA GLY A 24 5.14 6.46 -9.16
C GLY A 24 5.86 7.12 -7.97
N TYR A 25 5.24 7.11 -6.78
CA TYR A 25 5.88 7.63 -5.58
C TYR A 25 7.08 6.80 -5.11
N LEU A 26 6.99 5.46 -5.22
CA LEU A 26 8.11 4.58 -4.87
C LEU A 26 9.28 4.73 -5.86
N ASP A 27 8.99 4.89 -7.15
CA ASP A 27 9.99 5.14 -8.19
C ASP A 27 10.71 6.47 -7.93
N GLU A 28 9.98 7.53 -7.61
CA GLU A 28 10.55 8.85 -7.27
C GLU A 28 11.43 8.77 -6.02
N ALA A 29 10.92 8.18 -4.93
CA ALA A 29 11.65 8.04 -3.67
C ALA A 29 12.90 7.14 -3.79
N ALA A 30 12.87 6.14 -4.67
CA ALA A 30 14.05 5.32 -4.96
C ALA A 30 15.07 6.08 -5.82
N ALA A 31 14.59 6.89 -6.77
CA ALA A 31 15.44 7.68 -7.67
C ALA A 31 16.15 8.85 -6.94
N ASP A 32 15.48 9.49 -5.98
CA ASP A 32 16.05 10.58 -5.19
C ASP A 32 16.85 10.11 -3.95
N GLY A 33 16.83 8.80 -3.67
CA GLY A 33 17.56 8.17 -2.58
C GLY A 33 16.88 8.26 -1.21
N SER A 34 15.63 8.75 -1.13
CA SER A 34 14.83 8.79 0.09
C SER A 34 14.55 7.39 0.67
N ILE A 35 14.50 6.37 -0.19
CA ILE A 35 14.45 4.95 0.20
C ILE A 35 15.53 4.15 -0.52
N PRO A 36 16.00 3.02 0.05
CA PRO A 36 16.92 2.12 -0.64
C PRO A 36 16.34 1.62 -1.98
N PRO A 37 17.19 1.33 -2.98
CA PRO A 37 16.73 0.73 -4.23
C PRO A 37 15.94 -0.56 -3.98
N LEU A 38 14.73 -0.66 -4.55
CA LEU A 38 13.89 -1.85 -4.48
C LEU A 38 13.08 -2.04 -5.77
N ASP A 39 12.51 -3.22 -5.95
CA ASP A 39 11.52 -3.46 -6.99
C ASP A 39 10.18 -2.81 -6.61
N THR A 40 9.95 -1.61 -7.12
CA THR A 40 8.77 -0.78 -6.85
C THR A 40 7.49 -1.39 -7.39
N ALA A 41 7.56 -2.21 -8.46
CA ALA A 41 6.41 -2.90 -9.01
C ALA A 41 5.94 -4.00 -8.05
N VAL A 42 6.87 -4.80 -7.52
CA VAL A 42 6.57 -5.83 -6.51
C VAL A 42 6.04 -5.20 -5.22
N ALA A 43 6.71 -4.15 -4.71
CA ALA A 43 6.25 -3.47 -3.50
C ALA A 43 4.85 -2.88 -3.63
N THR A 44 4.56 -2.27 -4.78
CA THR A 44 3.22 -1.74 -5.10
C THR A 44 2.14 -2.81 -5.02
N LEU A 45 2.37 -3.97 -5.63
CA LEU A 45 1.42 -5.09 -5.61
C LEU A 45 1.23 -5.63 -4.19
N ALA A 46 2.30 -5.73 -3.41
CA ALA A 46 2.24 -6.17 -2.02
C ALA A 46 1.43 -5.19 -1.14
N TRP A 47 1.64 -3.89 -1.31
CA TRP A 47 0.89 -2.84 -0.59
C TRP A 47 -0.60 -2.90 -0.92
N LEU A 48 -0.94 -3.01 -2.21
CA LEU A 48 -2.31 -3.18 -2.67
C LEU A 48 -2.98 -4.42 -2.08
N GLY A 49 -2.28 -5.55 -2.07
CA GLY A 49 -2.77 -6.79 -1.46
C GLY A 49 -3.06 -6.63 0.03
N ALA A 50 -2.13 -6.04 0.78
CA ALA A 50 -2.28 -5.80 2.21
C ALA A 50 -3.47 -4.88 2.54
N VAL A 51 -3.61 -3.77 1.80
CA VAL A 51 -4.74 -2.84 1.98
C VAL A 51 -6.06 -3.52 1.65
N ASN A 52 -6.13 -4.25 0.53
CA ASN A 52 -7.33 -4.96 0.11
C ASN A 52 -7.75 -6.01 1.13
N GLU A 53 -6.81 -6.77 1.71
CA GLU A 53 -7.12 -7.78 2.72
C GLU A 53 -7.72 -7.16 3.99
N ILE A 54 -7.17 -6.04 4.48
CA ILE A 54 -7.73 -5.33 5.64
C ILE A 54 -9.17 -4.87 5.36
N VAL A 55 -9.44 -4.34 4.16
CA VAL A 55 -10.80 -3.93 3.77
C VAL A 55 -11.74 -5.14 3.69
N ILE A 56 -11.29 -6.26 3.14
CA ILE A 56 -12.07 -7.50 3.09
C ILE A 56 -12.41 -7.99 4.51
N GLN A 57 -11.43 -8.05 5.41
CA GLN A 57 -11.65 -8.49 6.79
C GLN A 57 -12.59 -7.54 7.55
N TRP A 58 -12.51 -6.24 7.30
CA TRP A 58 -13.46 -5.28 7.87
C TRP A 58 -14.90 -5.53 7.39
N LEU A 59 -15.09 -5.76 6.09
CA LEU A 59 -16.41 -6.07 5.53
C LEU A 59 -17.01 -7.39 6.05
N HIS A 60 -16.16 -8.37 6.39
CA HIS A 60 -16.58 -9.66 6.93
C HIS A 60 -16.61 -9.72 8.46
N GLY A 61 -16.31 -8.62 9.16
CA GLY A 61 -16.32 -8.54 10.62
C GLY A 61 -15.07 -9.08 11.32
N GLY A 62 -14.03 -9.49 10.58
CA GLY A 62 -12.72 -9.86 11.12
C GLY A 62 -11.89 -8.67 11.62
N VAL A 63 -12.20 -7.46 11.15
CA VAL A 63 -11.68 -6.18 11.69
C VAL A 63 -12.87 -5.33 12.12
N THR A 64 -12.95 -5.00 13.41
CA THR A 64 -14.09 -4.23 13.95
C THR A 64 -13.93 -2.72 13.75
N ASP A 65 -12.71 -2.20 13.81
CA ASP A 65 -12.39 -0.80 13.58
C ASP A 65 -11.27 -0.65 12.54
N LEU A 66 -11.66 -0.28 11.32
CA LEU A 66 -10.74 -0.03 10.22
C LEU A 66 -9.77 1.13 10.51
N ARG A 67 -10.19 2.17 11.25
CA ARG A 67 -9.29 3.30 11.52
C ARG A 67 -8.18 2.91 12.46
N ALA A 68 -8.47 2.04 13.44
CA ALA A 68 -7.47 1.50 14.35
C ALA A 68 -6.38 0.67 13.64
N THR A 69 -6.65 0.09 12.46
CA THR A 69 -5.64 -0.67 11.71
C THR A 69 -4.66 0.20 10.92
N ILE A 70 -5.06 1.45 10.58
CA ILE A 70 -4.27 2.34 9.71
C ILE A 70 -2.86 2.58 10.28
N PRO A 71 -2.66 2.99 11.55
CA PRO A 71 -1.32 3.26 12.06
C PRO A 71 -0.39 2.03 12.09
N GLY A 72 -0.97 0.84 12.27
CA GLY A 72 -0.22 -0.42 12.22
C GLY A 72 0.21 -0.76 10.80
N LEU A 73 -0.72 -0.67 9.85
CA LEU A 73 -0.46 -0.92 8.44
C LEU A 73 0.56 0.08 7.88
N THR A 74 0.42 1.38 8.12
CA THR A 74 1.36 2.40 7.64
C THR A 74 2.79 2.12 8.12
N ARG A 75 2.98 1.78 9.39
CA ARG A 75 4.31 1.42 9.92
C ARG A 75 4.88 0.18 9.24
N LEU A 76 4.06 -0.84 8.99
CA LEU A 76 4.49 -2.06 8.30
C LEU A 76 4.92 -1.75 6.86
N LEU A 77 4.11 -0.99 6.12
CA LEU A 77 4.38 -0.64 4.72
C LEU A 77 5.64 0.23 4.60
N LEU A 78 5.80 1.26 5.42
CA LEU A 78 7.01 2.10 5.43
C LEU A 78 8.27 1.29 5.73
N ARG A 79 8.22 0.40 6.72
CA ARG A 79 9.35 -0.49 7.04
C ARG A 79 9.66 -1.44 5.88
N SER A 80 8.65 -1.91 5.15
CA SER A 80 8.84 -2.86 4.04
C SER A 80 9.66 -2.29 2.88
N ILE A 81 9.64 -0.95 2.70
CA ILE A 81 10.41 -0.26 1.65
C ILE A 81 11.73 0.32 2.20
N GLY A 82 12.11 0.00 3.43
CA GLY A 82 13.34 0.51 4.03
C GLY A 82 13.32 2.01 4.34
N ALA A 83 12.14 2.65 4.37
CA ALA A 83 12.02 4.03 4.81
C ALA A 83 12.52 4.11 6.25
N ARG A 84 13.55 4.92 6.51
CA ARG A 84 14.01 5.17 7.87
C ARG A 84 12.85 5.85 8.60
N ALA A 85 12.32 5.20 9.64
CA ALA A 85 11.52 5.92 10.62
C ALA A 85 12.39 7.09 11.08
N GLY A 86 11.93 8.33 10.94
CA GLY A 86 12.77 9.50 11.19
C GLY A 86 13.45 9.42 12.55
N THR A 87 14.74 9.08 12.53
CA THR A 87 15.68 9.24 13.63
C THR A 87 16.83 10.03 13.05
N ASP A 88 16.86 11.34 13.37
CA ASP A 88 18.04 12.23 13.49
C ASP A 88 17.67 13.72 13.27
N ALA A 89 16.69 14.25 14.02
CA ALA A 89 16.46 15.71 14.10
C ALA A 89 16.42 16.24 15.55
N ALA A 90 16.90 15.47 16.53
CA ALA A 90 16.96 15.87 17.94
C ALA A 90 18.35 15.64 18.57
N ALA A 91 19.40 15.60 17.75
CA ALA A 91 20.79 15.60 18.21
C ALA A 91 21.61 16.53 17.31
N SER A 92 21.43 17.84 17.48
CA SER A 92 22.39 18.89 17.10
C SER A 92 22.11 20.12 17.96
#